data_AF-A0AAD9MQY1-F1
#
_entry.id   AF-A0AAD9MQY1-F1
#
_cell.length_a   1.000
_cell.length_b   1.000
_cell.length_c   1.000
_cell.angle_alpha   90.00
_cell.angle_beta   90.00
_cell.angle_gamma   90.00
#
_symmetry.space_group_name_H-M   'P 1'
#
loop_
_entity.id
_entity.type
_entity.pdbx_description
1 polymer ?
#
loop_
_entity_poly.entity_id
_entity_poly.type
_entity_poly.pdbx_seq_one_letter_code
_entity_poly.pdbx_strand_id
1 'polypeptide(L)'
;MWNKAQVRSLGTRRMSIRKPDNKNKYSVEFYVVDDNLTHLLGARASQCMGLVTIHSDNLLRVATVEKCSIHTYNDVFENSLG
;
A
#
# COMPACT_ATOMS: atom_id res chain seq x y z
N MET A 1 5.87 9.06 -0.04
CA MET A 1 6.94 9.55 0.85
C MET A 1 6.69 8.99 2.24
N TRP A 2 7.68 8.30 2.81
CA TRP A 2 7.64 7.83 4.20
C TRP A 2 8.36 8.86 5.07
N ASN A 3 7.62 9.67 5.83
CA ASN A 3 8.18 10.71 6.71
C ASN A 3 8.21 10.28 8.19
N LYS A 4 8.05 8.98 8.48
CA LYS A 4 7.93 8.40 9.82
C LYS A 4 6.78 8.96 10.67
N ALA A 5 5.91 9.79 10.10
CA ALA A 5 4.72 10.27 10.82
C ALA A 5 3.74 9.10 10.96
N GLN A 6 3.36 8.82 12.20
CA GLN A 6 2.32 7.83 12.50
C GLN A 6 0.99 8.54 12.64
N VAL A 7 0.02 8.16 11.82
CA VAL A 7 -1.37 8.65 11.92
C VAL A 7 -2.19 7.59 12.61
N ARG A 8 -2.84 7.94 13.73
CA ARG A 8 -3.72 7.01 14.46
C ARG A 8 -5.07 6.94 13.76
N SER A 9 -5.50 5.73 13.39
CA SER A 9 -6.84 5.51 12.87
C SER A 9 -7.87 5.40 14.00
N LEU A 10 -9.06 5.94 13.75
CA LEU A 10 -10.24 5.82 14.61
C LEU A 10 -11.06 4.55 14.27
N GLY A 11 -10.87 4.02 13.06
CA GLY A 11 -11.53 2.82 12.58
C GLY A 11 -11.41 2.68 11.06
N THR A 12 -12.20 1.78 10.49
CA THR A 12 -12.33 1.61 9.03
C THR A 12 -13.76 1.78 8.57
N ARG A 13 -13.93 2.22 7.32
CA ARG A 13 -15.23 2.33 6.66
C ARG A 13 -15.12 1.94 5.21
N ARG A 14 -16.09 1.15 4.72
CA ARG A 14 -16.24 0.87 3.30
C ARG A 14 -16.98 1.98 2.59
N MET A 15 -16.44 2.42 1.46
CA MET A 15 -16.98 3.45 0.60
C MET A 15 -17.13 2.90 -0.81
N SER A 16 -18.16 3.35 -1.51
CA SER A 16 -18.31 2.96 -2.91
C SER A 16 -17.74 4.01 -3.84
N ILE A 17 -16.77 3.60 -4.65
CA ILE A 17 -16.05 4.46 -5.58
C ILE A 17 -16.30 3.97 -7.01
N ARG A 18 -16.40 4.89 -7.96
CA ARG A 18 -16.47 4.56 -9.38
C ARG A 18 -15.12 4.82 -10.04
N LYS A 19 -14.64 3.88 -10.85
CA LYS A 19 -13.45 4.09 -11.67
C LYS A 19 -13.78 5.15 -12.73
N PRO A 20 -12.96 6.21 -12.89
CA PRO A 20 -13.31 7.33 -13.78
C PRO A 20 -13.49 6.95 -15.25
N ASP A 21 -12.76 5.95 -15.73
CA ASP A 21 -12.70 5.56 -17.14
C ASP A 21 -13.95 4.81 -17.63
N ASN A 22 -14.45 3.84 -16.84
CA ASN A 22 -15.52 2.92 -17.23
C ASN A 22 -16.72 2.95 -16.27
N LYS A 23 -16.67 3.81 -15.24
CA LYS A 23 -17.71 3.99 -14.22
C LYS A 23 -18.03 2.74 -13.39
N ASN A 24 -17.22 1.68 -13.48
CA ASN A 24 -17.40 0.48 -12.67
C ASN A 24 -17.31 0.81 -11.18
N LYS A 25 -18.21 0.20 -10.41
CA LYS A 25 -18.38 0.48 -8.98
C LYS A 25 -17.56 -0.51 -8.16
N TYR A 26 -16.73 0.01 -7.28
CA TYR A 26 -15.88 -0.75 -6.35
C TYR A 26 -16.27 -0.42 -4.91
N SER A 27 -16.17 -1.41 -4.03
CA SER A 27 -16.30 -1.23 -2.59
C SER A 27 -14.91 -1.25 -1.98
N VAL A 28 -14.47 -0.12 -1.45
CA VAL A 28 -13.09 0.10 -0.99
C VAL A 28 -13.10 0.46 0.48
N GLU A 29 -12.23 -0.16 1.25
CA GLU A 29 -12.03 0.15 2.67
C GLU A 29 -11.08 1.33 2.85
N PHE A 30 -11.47 2.30 3.67
CA PHE A 30 -10.66 3.45 4.07
C PHE A 30 -10.52 3.50 5.58
N TYR A 31 -9.38 3.99 6.04
CA TYR A 31 -9.19 4.34 7.45
C TYR A 31 -9.81 5.71 7.73
N VAL A 32 -10.55 5.79 8.82
CA VAL A 32 -11.06 7.06 9.34
C VAL A 32 -10.02 7.62 10.29
N VAL A 33 -9.64 8.88 10.08
CA VAL A 33 -8.67 9.63 10.88
C VAL A 33 -9.30 10.96 11.27
N ASP A 34 -8.86 11.55 12.38
CA ASP A 34 -9.37 12.85 12.86
C ASP A 34 -8.77 14.03 12.07
N ASP A 35 -7.61 13.81 11.46
CA ASP A 35 -6.90 14.82 10.68
C ASP A 35 -7.50 15.00 9.27
N ASN A 36 -7.42 16.23 8.74
CA ASN A 36 -7.86 16.54 7.38
C ASN A 36 -6.82 16.10 6.33
N LEU A 37 -6.67 14.78 6.15
CA LEU A 37 -5.73 14.18 5.20
C LEU A 37 -6.41 13.74 3.90
N THR A 38 -5.63 13.68 2.83
CA THR A 38 -6.09 13.11 1.55
C THR A 38 -6.15 11.58 1.66
N HIS A 39 -7.31 11.01 1.40
CA HIS A 39 -7.50 9.57 1.41
C HIS A 39 -6.79 8.92 0.21
N LEU A 40 -5.98 7.91 0.48
CA LEU A 40 -5.24 7.17 -0.54
C LEU A 40 -5.89 5.80 -0.78
N LEU A 41 -5.88 5.34 -2.03
CA LEU A 41 -6.28 3.98 -2.36
C LEU A 41 -5.19 3.00 -1.92
N GLY A 42 -5.57 2.02 -1.10
CA GLY A 42 -4.68 0.93 -0.72
C GLY A 42 -4.27 0.08 -1.92
N ALA A 43 -3.09 -0.57 -1.84
CA ALA A 43 -2.50 -1.35 -2.92
C ALA A 43 -3.48 -2.36 -3.53
N ARG A 44 -4.20 -3.11 -2.68
CA ARG A 44 -5.21 -4.09 -3.11
C ARG A 44 -6.32 -3.45 -3.95
N ALA A 45 -6.86 -2.32 -3.51
CA ALA A 45 -7.94 -1.63 -4.23
C ALA A 45 -7.43 -1.12 -5.59
N SER A 46 -6.25 -0.49 -5.61
CA SER A 46 -5.63 0.01 -6.84
C SER A 46 -5.36 -1.10 -7.87
N GLN A 47 -4.92 -2.28 -7.42
CA GLN A 47 -4.72 -3.46 -8.28
C GLN A 47 -6.05 -4.02 -8.79
N CYS A 48 -7.04 -4.22 -7.91
CA CYS A 48 -8.36 -4.70 -8.32
C CYS A 48 -9.07 -3.73 -9.28
N MET A 49 -8.78 -2.44 -9.19
CA MET A 49 -9.29 -1.41 -10.12
C MET A 49 -8.47 -1.33 -11.42
N GLY A 50 -7.36 -2.04 -11.53
CA GLY A 50 -6.46 -1.98 -12.68
C GLY A 50 -5.80 -0.61 -12.87
N LEU A 51 -5.61 0.14 -11.77
CA LEU A 51 -4.86 1.40 -11.76
C LEU A 51 -3.34 1.16 -11.66
N VAL A 52 -2.97 0.02 -11.05
CA VAL A 52 -1.59 -0.43 -10.88
C VAL A 52 -1.53 -1.92 -11.20
N THR A 53 -0.50 -2.34 -11.94
CA THR A 53 -0.23 -3.75 -12.25
C THR A 53 1.09 -4.16 -11.61
N ILE A 54 1.11 -5.32 -10.94
CA ILE A 54 2.35 -5.92 -10.46
C ILE A 54 2.87 -6.91 -11.51
N HIS A 55 4.08 -6.67 -12.00
CA HIS A 55 4.81 -7.62 -12.84
C HIS A 55 5.67 -8.51 -11.96
N SER A 56 5.06 -9.56 -11.40
CA SER A 56 5.72 -10.48 -10.46
C SER A 56 6.97 -11.16 -11.02
N ASP A 57 7.02 -11.36 -12.34
CA ASP A 57 8.17 -11.99 -13.01
C ASP A 57 9.46 -11.17 -12.86
N ASN A 58 9.33 -9.86 -12.64
CA ASN A 58 10.45 -8.95 -12.41
C ASN A 58 10.75 -8.74 -10.91
N LEU A 59 10.02 -9.43 -10.02
CA LEU A 59 10.20 -9.34 -8.58
C LEU A 59 10.88 -10.59 -8.06
N LEU A 60 12.07 -10.41 -7.50
CA LEU A 60 12.72 -11.47 -6.74
C LEU A 60 12.01 -11.61 -5.38
N ARG A 61 11.37 -12.75 -5.15
CA ARG A 61 10.84 -13.08 -3.82
C ARG A 61 12.02 -13.39 -2.90
N VAL A 62 12.42 -12.42 -2.09
CA VAL A 62 13.44 -12.61 -1.06
C VAL A 62 12.81 -13.42 0.07
N ALA A 63 13.00 -14.75 0.06
CA ALA A 63 12.55 -15.64 1.12
C ALA A 63 13.49 -15.63 2.35
N THR A 64 14.73 -15.22 2.14
CA THR A 64 15.78 -15.10 3.14
C THR A 64 16.59 -13.86 2.81
N VAL A 65 16.63 -12.89 3.71
CA VAL A 65 17.54 -11.76 3.58
C VAL A 65 18.91 -12.26 4.03
N GLU A 66 19.80 -12.54 3.07
CA GLU A 66 21.19 -12.84 3.43
C GLU A 66 21.75 -11.62 4.16
N LYS A 67 22.36 -11.85 5.34
CA LYS A 67 22.88 -10.77 6.20
C LYS A 67 23.70 -9.73 5.42
N CYS A 68 24.43 -10.15 4.38
CA CYS A 68 25.31 -9.30 3.58
C CYS A 68 24.60 -8.30 2.66
N SER A 69 23.37 -8.57 2.19
CA SER A 69 22.63 -7.67 1.29
C SER A 69 21.80 -6.60 2.03
N ILE A 70 21.63 -6.77 3.33
CA ILE A 70 20.98 -5.81 4.25
C ILE A 70 21.76 -4.50 4.31
N HIS A 71 23.10 -4.59 4.33
CA HIS A 71 23.98 -3.43 4.49
C HIS A 71 23.80 -2.40 3.37
N THR A 72 23.42 -2.89 2.18
CA THR A 72 23.27 -2.10 0.96
C THR A 72 21.96 -1.33 0.91
N TYR A 73 20.92 -1.73 1.66
CA TYR A 73 19.57 -1.14 1.61
C TYR A 73 18.95 -0.93 3.00
N ASN A 74 19.78 -0.64 4.00
CA ASN A 74 19.36 -0.40 5.39
C ASN A 74 18.37 0.76 5.55
N ASP A 75 18.31 1.67 4.59
CA ASP A 75 17.37 2.80 4.56
C ASP A 75 15.96 2.38 4.12
N VAL A 76 15.81 1.22 3.47
CA VAL A 76 14.55 0.75 2.87
C VAL A 76 13.95 -0.45 3.61
N PHE A 77 14.76 -1.40 4.11
CA PHE A 77 14.26 -2.63 4.74
C PHE A 77 14.66 -2.70 6.21
N GLU A 78 13.68 -2.85 7.11
CA GLU A 78 13.94 -3.26 8.50
C GLU A 78 14.31 -4.76 8.53
N ASN A 79 15.15 -5.17 9.48
CA ASN A 79 15.70 -6.53 9.63
C ASN A 79 14.66 -7.65 9.94
N SER A 80 13.41 -7.46 9.56
CA SER A 80 12.31 -8.39 9.77
C SER A 80 11.65 -8.73 8.44
N LEU A 81 11.41 -10.02 8.23
CA LEU A 81 10.44 -10.46 7.23
C LEU A 81 9.06 -10.02 7.70
N GLY A 82 8.34 -9.28 6.85
CA GLY A 82 6.98 -8.80 7.12
C GLY A 82 5.95 -9.92 7.23
#